data_AF-A0A7X7C6M5-F1
#
_entry.id   AF-A0A7X7C6M5-F1
#
_cell.length_a   1.000
_cell.length_b   1.000
_cell.length_c   1.000
_cell.angle_alpha   90.00
_cell.angle_beta   90.00
_cell.angle_gamma   90.00
#
_symmetry.space_group_name_H-M   'P 1'
#
loop_
_entity.id
_entity.type
_entity.pdbx_description
1 polymer ?
#
loop_
_entity_poly.entity_id
_entity_poly.type
_entity_poly.pdbx_seq_one_letter_code
_entity_poly.pdbx_strand_id
1 'polypeptide(L)'
;MRFPKEKVLITKEVNDSISRGDYFSIFKLKDRIIENYQVLDAQIFSNLLASTFIIGNFDDVITIGLDLLKKGIETYDTLYYILLALIANSDIYQALSVINHSSILNKNEIKELYLEDGANYSNLLHYADTYPNFTLLLLIVNYIEGLAREMTGSKEPTSDYQLFRFFDLINLVYELGYPLTILQELSSIIKIIFNLDM
;
A
#
# COMPACT_ATOMS: atom_id res chain seq x y z
N MET A 1 32.98 -8.98 13.05
CA MET A 1 31.91 -8.18 12.42
C MET A 1 31.30 -7.29 13.50
N ARG A 2 31.37 -5.96 13.38
CA ARG A 2 30.68 -5.05 14.32
C ARG A 2 29.21 -5.03 13.93
N PHE A 3 28.32 -5.40 14.86
CA PHE A 3 26.87 -5.22 14.66
C PHE A 3 26.59 -3.75 14.33
N PRO A 4 25.79 -3.43 13.30
CA PRO A 4 25.45 -2.05 12.98
C PRO A 4 24.58 -1.48 14.11
N LYS A 5 25.20 -0.69 14.98
CA LYS A 5 24.56 -0.08 16.16
C LYS A 5 23.27 0.66 15.79
N GLU A 6 23.29 1.36 14.65
CA GLU A 6 22.12 2.08 14.12
C GLU A 6 20.94 1.15 13.79
N LYS A 7 21.21 -0.03 13.19
CA LYS A 7 20.16 -1.01 12.91
C LYS A 7 19.38 -1.36 14.18
N VAL A 8 20.11 -1.68 15.25
CA VAL A 8 19.52 -2.12 16.52
C VAL A 8 18.73 -0.99 17.18
N LEU A 9 19.27 0.23 17.20
CA LEU A 9 18.62 1.39 17.80
C LEU A 9 17.33 1.77 17.06
N ILE A 10 17.41 1.92 15.73
CA ILE A 10 16.25 2.28 14.90
C ILE A 10 15.16 1.20 15.01
N THR A 11 15.54 -0.07 14.88
CA THR A 11 14.59 -1.19 14.99
C THR A 11 13.88 -1.19 16.33
N LYS A 12 14.61 -0.95 17.42
CA LYS A 12 14.03 -0.87 18.76
C LYS A 12 13.06 0.32 18.89
N GLU A 13 13.48 1.51 18.47
CA GLU A 13 12.64 2.72 18.58
C GLU A 13 11.34 2.61 17.77
N VAL A 14 11.41 1.99 16.59
CA VAL A 14 10.23 1.70 15.76
C VAL A 14 9.31 0.71 16.48
N ASN A 15 9.83 -0.42 16.96
CA ASN A 15 9.03 -1.43 17.66
C ASN A 15 8.41 -0.90 18.95
N ASP A 16 9.17 -0.13 19.74
CA ASP A 16 8.67 0.52 20.97
C ASP A 16 7.53 1.49 20.64
N SER A 17 7.66 2.25 19.54
CA SER A 17 6.60 3.18 19.09
C SER A 17 5.35 2.45 18.59
N ILE A 18 5.50 1.36 17.82
CA ILE A 18 4.38 0.50 17.39
C ILE A 18 3.62 -0.05 18.60
N SER A 19 4.34 -0.57 19.59
CA SER A 19 3.71 -1.16 20.80
C SER A 19 2.86 -0.16 21.59
N ARG A 20 3.11 1.14 21.43
CA ARG A 20 2.37 2.23 22.07
C ARG A 20 1.32 2.88 21.15
N GLY A 21 1.23 2.46 19.88
CA GLY A 21 0.40 3.13 18.88
C GLY A 21 0.88 4.54 18.51
N ASP A 22 2.16 4.86 18.74
CA ASP A 22 2.73 6.19 18.48
C ASP A 22 3.32 6.27 17.06
N TYR A 23 2.42 6.33 16.08
CA TYR A 23 2.78 6.38 14.65
C TYR A 23 3.50 7.68 14.27
N PHE A 24 3.19 8.78 14.95
CA PHE A 24 3.83 10.07 14.69
C PHE A 24 5.32 10.06 15.09
N SER A 25 5.69 9.38 16.17
CA SER A 25 7.09 9.19 16.53
C SER A 25 7.87 8.38 15.49
N ILE A 26 7.24 7.39 14.84
CA ILE A 26 7.87 6.64 13.74
C ILE A 26 8.10 7.56 12.54
N PHE A 27 7.12 8.38 12.17
CA PHE A 27 7.26 9.36 11.09
C PHE A 27 8.42 10.34 11.34
N LYS A 28 8.61 10.80 12.59
CA LYS A 28 9.75 11.66 12.96
C LYS A 28 11.11 11.00 12.75
N LEU A 29 11.18 9.68 12.69
CA LEU A 29 12.42 8.93 12.42
C LEU A 29 12.72 8.79 10.92
N LYS A 30 11.86 9.31 10.01
CA LYS A 30 11.96 9.07 8.56
C LYS A 30 13.36 9.31 7.99
N ASP A 31 13.97 10.46 8.28
CA ASP A 31 15.29 10.80 7.73
C ASP A 31 16.36 9.80 8.20
N ARG A 32 16.34 9.46 9.50
CA ARG A 32 17.25 8.47 10.09
C ARG A 32 17.06 7.09 9.48
N ILE A 33 15.81 6.67 9.24
CA ILE A 33 15.49 5.38 8.60
C ILE A 33 16.02 5.35 7.17
N ILE A 34 15.74 6.41 6.39
CA ILE A 34 16.10 6.50 4.98
C ILE A 34 17.62 6.60 4.78
N GLU A 35 18.33 7.34 5.64
CA GLU A 35 19.80 7.41 5.61
C GLU A 35 20.47 6.06 5.91
N ASN A 36 19.82 5.19 6.69
CA ASN A 36 20.34 3.89 7.11
C ASN A 36 19.76 2.71 6.33
N TYR A 37 19.18 2.96 5.15
CA TYR A 37 18.42 1.95 4.40
C TYR A 37 19.19 0.65 4.11
N GLN A 38 20.52 0.72 3.95
CA GLN A 38 21.36 -0.43 3.59
C GLN A 38 21.49 -1.48 4.69
N VAL A 39 21.24 -1.10 5.95
CA VAL A 39 21.43 -1.99 7.11
C VAL A 39 20.12 -2.37 7.79
N LEU A 40 19.00 -1.76 7.40
CA LEU A 40 17.69 -2.00 7.99
C LEU A 40 16.94 -3.12 7.27
N ASP A 41 16.08 -3.81 8.01
CA ASP A 41 15.23 -4.86 7.45
C ASP A 41 14.00 -4.25 6.78
N ALA A 42 13.47 -4.94 5.76
CA ALA A 42 12.33 -4.48 4.95
C ALA A 42 11.14 -3.99 5.80
N GLN A 43 10.84 -4.71 6.89
CA GLN A 43 9.75 -4.40 7.80
C GLN A 43 9.81 -2.98 8.37
N ILE A 44 11.00 -2.41 8.58
CA ILE A 44 11.15 -1.05 9.10
C ILE A 44 10.60 -0.03 8.12
N PHE A 45 10.78 -0.25 6.82
CA PHE A 45 10.23 0.62 5.78
C PHE A 45 8.72 0.44 5.65
N SER A 46 8.22 -0.79 5.72
CA SER A 46 6.77 -1.06 5.79
C SER A 46 6.13 -0.32 6.96
N ASN A 47 6.75 -0.39 8.15
CA ASN A 47 6.26 0.28 9.35
C ASN A 47 6.30 1.81 9.21
N LEU A 48 7.33 2.38 8.58
CA LEU A 48 7.42 3.81 8.31
C LEU A 48 6.29 4.28 7.39
N LEU A 49 6.07 3.59 6.27
CA LEU A 49 5.01 3.93 5.32
C LEU A 49 3.63 3.76 5.93
N ALA A 50 3.37 2.64 6.62
CA ALA A 50 2.14 2.38 7.34
C ALA A 50 1.85 3.48 8.37
N SER A 51 2.83 3.82 9.19
CA SER A 51 2.68 4.85 10.24
C SER A 51 2.39 6.23 9.64
N THR A 52 3.08 6.57 8.53
CA THR A 52 2.89 7.84 7.82
C THR A 52 1.52 7.91 7.15
N PHE A 53 1.02 6.77 6.64
CA PHE A 53 -0.31 6.63 6.08
C PHE A 53 -1.40 6.77 7.15
N ILE A 54 -1.26 6.07 8.28
CA ILE A 54 -2.22 6.08 9.39
C ILE A 54 -2.44 7.49 9.96
N ILE A 55 -1.40 8.32 10.01
CA ILE A 55 -1.53 9.71 10.46
C ILE A 55 -2.06 10.67 9.38
N GLY A 56 -2.39 10.17 8.19
CA GLY A 56 -2.98 10.92 7.08
C GLY A 56 -1.99 11.72 6.22
N ASN A 57 -0.68 11.49 6.35
CA ASN A 57 0.35 12.23 5.59
C ASN A 57 0.63 11.57 4.23
N PHE A 58 -0.37 11.52 3.34
CA PHE A 58 -0.29 10.79 2.07
C PHE A 58 0.84 11.27 1.14
N ASP A 59 1.08 12.58 1.04
CA ASP A 59 2.18 13.14 0.24
C ASP A 59 3.57 12.64 0.70
N ASP A 60 3.77 12.53 2.02
CA ASP A 60 4.99 11.98 2.59
C ASP A 60 5.09 10.46 2.31
N VAL A 61 3.98 9.71 2.36
CA VAL A 61 4.00 8.27 1.99
C VAL A 61 4.49 8.11 0.56
N ILE A 62 3.97 8.90 -0.38
CA ILE A 62 4.38 8.87 -1.80
C ILE A 62 5.86 9.25 -1.92
N THR A 63 6.27 10.35 -1.29
CA THR A 63 7.65 10.85 -1.37
C THR A 63 8.66 9.84 -0.81
N ILE A 64 8.41 9.32 0.39
CA ILE A 64 9.25 8.31 1.05
C ILE A 64 9.26 7.03 0.22
N GLY A 65 8.09 6.55 -0.21
CA GLY A 65 7.96 5.33 -0.99
C GLY A 65 8.73 5.40 -2.32
N LEU A 66 8.61 6.49 -3.07
CA LEU A 66 9.36 6.67 -4.31
C LEU A 66 10.88 6.76 -4.09
N ASP A 67 11.35 7.33 -2.98
CA ASP A 67 12.78 7.30 -2.63
C ASP A 67 13.26 5.88 -2.27
N LEU A 68 12.44 5.10 -1.56
CA LEU A 68 12.71 3.68 -1.30
C LEU A 68 12.81 2.86 -2.58
N LEU A 69 11.88 3.06 -3.54
CA LEU A 69 11.93 2.41 -4.84
C LEU A 69 13.23 2.74 -5.60
N LYS A 70 13.66 4.01 -5.61
CA LYS A 70 14.95 4.43 -6.21
C LYS A 70 16.16 3.77 -5.55
N LYS A 71 16.06 3.40 -4.27
CA LYS A 71 17.09 2.68 -3.52
C LYS A 71 16.98 1.14 -3.67
N GLY A 72 16.05 0.65 -4.48
CA GLY A 72 15.83 -0.78 -4.70
C GLY A 72 15.04 -1.48 -3.60
N ILE A 73 14.39 -0.72 -2.70
CA ILE A 73 13.53 -1.26 -1.65
C ILE A 73 12.11 -1.30 -2.19
N GLU A 74 11.85 -2.32 -3.01
CA GLU A 74 10.53 -2.60 -3.56
C GLU A 74 10.00 -3.87 -2.89
N THR A 75 8.89 -3.73 -2.16
CA THR A 75 8.20 -4.84 -1.48
C THR A 75 6.70 -4.72 -1.71
N TYR A 76 5.94 -5.77 -1.39
CA TYR A 76 4.48 -5.71 -1.51
C TYR A 76 3.89 -4.58 -0.65
N ASP A 77 4.37 -4.43 0.59
CA ASP A 77 3.91 -3.36 1.49
C ASP A 77 4.31 -1.97 0.99
N THR A 78 5.54 -1.82 0.47
CA THR A 78 6.01 -0.55 -0.08
C THR A 78 5.09 -0.09 -1.20
N LEU A 79 4.82 -0.98 -2.17
CA LEU A 79 3.93 -0.69 -3.28
C LEU A 79 2.51 -0.44 -2.80
N TYR A 80 2.03 -1.24 -1.86
CA TYR A 80 0.68 -1.13 -1.31
C TYR A 80 0.42 0.25 -0.73
N TYR A 81 1.27 0.73 0.19
CA TYR A 81 1.07 2.03 0.82
C TYR A 81 1.26 3.20 -0.15
N ILE A 82 2.17 3.10 -1.13
CA ILE A 82 2.28 4.12 -2.20
C ILE A 82 0.97 4.22 -2.97
N LEU A 83 0.41 3.08 -3.40
CA LEU A 83 -0.83 3.07 -4.19
C LEU A 83 -2.03 3.57 -3.37
N LEU A 84 -2.14 3.20 -2.10
CA LEU A 84 -3.19 3.73 -1.22
C LEU A 84 -3.09 5.25 -1.05
N ALA A 85 -1.88 5.79 -0.88
CA ALA A 85 -1.68 7.23 -0.77
C ALA A 85 -2.02 7.96 -2.08
N LEU A 86 -1.75 7.36 -3.23
CA LEU A 86 -2.15 7.90 -4.54
C LEU A 86 -3.67 7.90 -4.74
N ILE A 87 -4.36 6.86 -4.26
CA ILE A 87 -5.83 6.84 -4.21
C ILE A 87 -6.34 7.98 -3.31
N ALA A 88 -5.76 8.16 -2.13
CA ALA A 88 -6.15 9.26 -1.23
C ALA A 88 -5.97 10.64 -1.85
N ASN A 89 -4.92 10.81 -2.65
CA ASN A 89 -4.67 12.03 -3.41
C ASN A 89 -5.46 12.12 -4.72
N SER A 90 -6.26 11.11 -5.07
CA SER A 90 -6.99 11.01 -6.35
C SER A 90 -6.08 11.13 -7.58
N ASP A 91 -4.86 10.62 -7.50
CA ASP A 91 -3.87 10.62 -8.59
C ASP A 91 -3.75 9.21 -9.20
N ILE A 92 -4.77 8.82 -9.97
CA ILE A 92 -4.86 7.48 -10.56
C ILE A 92 -3.84 7.33 -11.69
N TYR A 93 -3.52 8.41 -12.42
CA TYR A 93 -2.49 8.36 -13.46
C TYR A 93 -1.10 8.07 -12.87
N GLN A 94 -0.72 8.69 -11.75
CA GLN A 94 0.54 8.38 -11.09
C GLN A 94 0.52 6.95 -10.50
N ALA A 95 -0.63 6.49 -9.99
CA ALA A 95 -0.79 5.12 -9.51
C ALA A 95 -0.52 4.08 -10.62
N LEU A 96 -1.10 4.29 -11.81
CA LEU A 96 -0.81 3.47 -12.99
C LEU A 96 0.66 3.53 -13.39
N SER A 97 1.29 4.70 -13.30
CA SER A 97 2.72 4.84 -13.57
C SER A 97 3.56 3.97 -12.64
N VAL A 98 3.25 3.97 -11.32
CA VAL A 98 3.93 3.09 -10.35
C VAL A 98 3.72 1.62 -10.69
N ILE A 99 2.48 1.21 -11.02
CA ILE A 99 2.17 -0.18 -11.41
C ILE A 99 2.96 -0.59 -12.66
N ASN A 100 2.99 0.26 -13.69
CA ASN A 100 3.65 -0.03 -14.96
C ASN A 100 5.19 -0.09 -14.88
N HIS A 101 5.79 0.57 -13.88
CA HIS A 101 7.25 0.58 -13.68
C HIS A 101 7.73 -0.35 -12.56
N SER A 102 6.81 -0.96 -11.78
CA SER A 102 7.15 -1.87 -10.70
C SER A 102 7.85 -3.13 -11.22
N SER A 103 9.01 -3.46 -10.65
CA SER A 103 9.74 -4.67 -11.00
C SER A 103 9.07 -5.94 -10.46
N ILE A 104 8.34 -5.82 -9.35
CA ILE A 104 7.58 -6.92 -8.76
C ILE A 104 6.30 -7.20 -9.54
N LEU A 105 5.48 -6.18 -9.79
CA LEU A 105 4.18 -6.35 -10.44
C LEU A 105 4.32 -6.78 -11.91
N ASN A 106 5.39 -6.37 -12.58
CA ASN A 106 5.62 -6.73 -13.98
C ASN A 106 6.33 -8.08 -14.19
N LYS A 107 6.52 -8.90 -13.16
CA LYS A 107 6.88 -10.31 -13.34
C LYS A 107 5.70 -11.05 -13.98
N ASN A 108 5.94 -11.84 -15.02
CA ASN A 108 4.89 -12.51 -15.81
C ASN A 108 3.84 -13.22 -14.92
N GLU A 109 4.31 -14.03 -13.96
CA GLU A 109 3.47 -14.79 -13.02
C GLU A 109 2.52 -13.92 -12.19
N ILE A 110 2.94 -12.69 -11.85
CA ILE A 110 2.12 -11.74 -11.08
C ILE A 110 1.22 -10.96 -12.02
N LYS A 111 1.76 -10.58 -13.18
CA LYS A 111 1.08 -9.78 -14.20
C LYS A 111 -0.18 -10.45 -14.73
N GLU A 112 -0.14 -11.77 -14.91
CA GLU A 112 -1.28 -12.60 -15.31
C GLU A 112 -2.45 -12.50 -14.32
N LEU A 113 -2.18 -12.28 -13.02
CA LEU A 113 -3.21 -12.21 -11.99
C LEU A 113 -4.06 -10.93 -12.04
N TYR A 114 -3.63 -9.89 -12.75
CA TYR A 114 -4.36 -8.61 -12.83
C TYR A 114 -4.62 -8.09 -14.26
N LEU A 115 -4.06 -8.71 -15.31
CA LEU A 115 -4.24 -8.24 -16.69
C LEU A 115 -5.33 -8.92 -17.52
N GLU A 116 -5.60 -10.22 -17.34
CA GLU A 116 -6.54 -10.93 -18.22
C GLU A 116 -8.00 -10.64 -17.85
N ASP A 117 -8.74 -10.01 -18.77
CA ASP A 117 -10.21 -9.87 -18.85
C ASP A 117 -10.99 -9.37 -17.61
N GLY A 118 -10.31 -8.63 -16.73
CA GLY A 118 -10.92 -7.80 -15.70
C GLY A 118 -11.01 -8.47 -14.33
N ALA A 119 -10.87 -7.65 -13.30
CA ALA A 119 -11.37 -7.91 -11.95
C ALA A 119 -11.18 -9.36 -11.46
N ASN A 120 -9.93 -9.87 -11.50
CA ASN A 120 -9.55 -11.24 -11.12
C ASN A 120 -9.56 -11.47 -9.60
N TYR A 121 -10.54 -10.88 -8.91
CA TYR A 121 -10.76 -11.01 -7.48
C TYR A 121 -10.96 -12.47 -7.07
N SER A 122 -11.53 -13.33 -7.92
CA SER A 122 -11.64 -14.77 -7.61
C SER A 122 -10.29 -15.49 -7.65
N ASN A 123 -9.40 -15.13 -8.56
CA ASN A 123 -8.09 -15.79 -8.72
C ASN A 123 -7.17 -15.51 -7.52
N LEU A 124 -7.35 -14.33 -6.90
CA LEU A 124 -6.56 -13.90 -5.75
C LEU A 124 -7.00 -14.56 -4.43
N LEU A 125 -8.22 -15.13 -4.37
CA LEU A 125 -8.78 -15.71 -3.15
C LEU A 125 -7.89 -16.81 -2.56
N HIS A 126 -7.30 -17.66 -3.41
CA HIS A 126 -6.43 -18.76 -2.97
C HIS A 126 -5.16 -18.29 -2.25
N TYR A 127 -4.75 -17.04 -2.46
CA TYR A 127 -3.57 -16.45 -1.81
C TYR A 127 -3.91 -15.74 -0.50
N ALA A 128 -5.19 -15.41 -0.27
CA ALA A 128 -5.61 -14.48 0.77
C ALA A 128 -5.22 -14.92 2.20
N ASP A 129 -5.31 -16.21 2.49
CA ASP A 129 -4.92 -16.76 3.80
C ASP A 129 -3.40 -16.86 4.00
N THR A 130 -2.66 -17.17 2.94
CA THR A 130 -1.22 -17.48 3.04
C THR A 130 -0.34 -16.25 2.81
N TYR A 131 -0.78 -15.35 1.94
CA TYR A 131 -0.02 -14.19 1.48
C TYR A 131 -0.89 -12.91 1.49
N PRO A 132 -1.39 -12.47 2.65
CA PRO A 132 -2.37 -11.39 2.75
C PRO A 132 -1.87 -10.06 2.15
N ASN A 133 -0.61 -9.68 2.37
CA ASN A 133 -0.08 -8.40 1.85
C ASN A 133 0.03 -8.41 0.32
N PHE A 134 0.38 -9.56 -0.26
CA PHE A 134 0.39 -9.76 -1.71
C PHE A 134 -1.03 -9.65 -2.28
N THR A 135 -1.98 -10.33 -1.64
CA THR A 135 -3.39 -10.27 -2.02
C THR A 135 -3.92 -8.83 -1.94
N LEU A 136 -3.70 -8.14 -0.83
CA LEU A 136 -4.13 -6.75 -0.64
C LEU A 136 -3.55 -5.81 -1.71
N LEU A 137 -2.25 -5.94 -2.02
CA LEU A 137 -1.64 -5.19 -3.10
C LEU A 137 -2.37 -5.42 -4.44
N LEU A 138 -2.61 -6.69 -4.80
CA LEU A 138 -3.24 -7.00 -6.08
C LEU A 138 -4.73 -6.62 -6.13
N LEU A 139 -5.44 -6.63 -5.01
CA LEU A 139 -6.80 -6.07 -4.90
C LEU A 139 -6.78 -4.57 -5.23
N ILE A 140 -5.81 -3.83 -4.68
CA ILE A 140 -5.67 -2.38 -4.95
C ILE A 140 -5.23 -2.11 -6.39
N VAL A 141 -4.33 -2.93 -6.95
CA VAL A 141 -3.97 -2.85 -8.38
C VAL A 141 -5.20 -3.06 -9.27
N ASN A 142 -5.99 -4.10 -9.02
CA ASN A 142 -7.23 -4.36 -9.76
C ASN A 142 -8.25 -3.22 -9.64
N TYR A 143 -8.34 -2.60 -8.46
CA TYR A 143 -9.17 -1.43 -8.22
C TYR A 143 -8.72 -0.22 -9.07
N ILE A 144 -7.41 0.10 -9.05
CA ILE A 144 -6.82 1.20 -9.83
C ILE A 144 -6.99 0.99 -11.33
N GLU A 145 -6.70 -0.21 -11.82
CA GLU A 145 -6.90 -0.60 -13.23
C GLU A 145 -8.39 -0.51 -13.63
N GLY A 146 -9.29 -0.87 -12.72
CA GLY A 146 -10.74 -0.73 -12.90
C GLY A 146 -11.15 0.74 -13.08
N LEU A 147 -10.71 1.61 -12.18
CA LEU A 147 -10.95 3.05 -12.28
C LEU A 147 -10.39 3.63 -13.60
N ALA A 148 -9.16 3.27 -13.94
CA ALA A 148 -8.47 3.75 -15.13
C ALA A 148 -9.24 3.45 -16.43
N ARG A 149 -9.83 2.26 -16.54
CA ARG A 149 -10.64 1.86 -17.72
C ARG A 149 -11.94 2.66 -17.85
N GLU A 150 -12.49 3.11 -16.72
CA GLU A 150 -13.75 3.86 -16.67
C GLU A 150 -13.54 5.36 -16.90
N MET A 151 -12.32 5.83 -16.72
CA MET A 151 -11.91 7.21 -17.01
C MET A 151 -11.79 7.45 -18.52
N THR A 152 -12.93 7.57 -19.22
CA THR A 152 -12.95 8.08 -20.60
C THR A 152 -12.92 9.61 -20.59
N GLY A 153 -11.84 10.24 -21.05
CA GLY A 153 -11.81 11.69 -21.33
C GLY A 153 -11.07 12.60 -20.33
N SER A 154 -9.98 12.11 -19.74
CA SER A 154 -8.92 12.92 -19.09
C SER A 154 -9.29 13.62 -17.78
N LYS A 155 -10.36 13.22 -17.10
CA LYS A 155 -10.66 13.70 -15.74
C LYS A 155 -10.37 12.60 -14.73
N GLU A 156 -9.54 12.93 -13.74
CA GLU A 156 -9.37 12.12 -12.54
C GLU A 156 -10.74 11.88 -11.86
N PRO A 157 -10.96 10.67 -11.29
CA PRO A 157 -12.22 10.36 -10.64
C PRO A 157 -12.35 11.18 -9.37
N THR A 158 -13.56 11.69 -9.13
CA THR A 158 -13.84 12.43 -7.89
C THR A 158 -13.67 11.52 -6.66
N SER A 159 -13.34 12.12 -5.51
CA SER A 159 -13.24 11.38 -4.25
C SER A 159 -14.51 10.58 -3.94
N ASP A 160 -15.70 11.17 -4.15
CA ASP A 160 -16.98 10.47 -3.98
C ASP A 160 -17.10 9.23 -4.90
N TYR A 161 -16.68 9.35 -6.17
CA TYR A 161 -16.71 8.22 -7.09
C TYR A 161 -15.79 7.10 -6.61
N GLN A 162 -14.57 7.44 -6.20
CA GLN A 162 -13.63 6.47 -5.65
C GLN A 162 -14.18 5.80 -4.40
N LEU A 163 -14.81 6.56 -3.49
CA LEU A 163 -15.44 6.01 -2.29
C LEU A 163 -16.49 4.94 -2.63
N PHE A 164 -17.39 5.22 -3.57
CA PHE A 164 -18.40 4.24 -4.02
C PHE A 164 -17.75 2.99 -4.61
N ARG A 165 -16.74 3.17 -5.48
CA ARG A 165 -16.02 2.05 -6.09
C ARG A 165 -15.24 1.22 -5.09
N PHE A 166 -14.75 1.85 -4.02
CA PHE A 166 -14.05 1.14 -2.95
C PHE A 166 -15.03 0.34 -2.09
N PHE A 167 -16.24 0.84 -1.85
CA PHE A 167 -17.31 0.04 -1.24
C PHE A 167 -17.68 -1.17 -2.10
N ASP A 168 -17.79 -1.00 -3.42
CA ASP A 168 -18.05 -2.10 -4.35
C ASP A 168 -16.93 -3.17 -4.26
N LEU A 169 -15.67 -2.74 -4.16
CA LEU A 169 -14.54 -3.64 -3.92
C LEU A 169 -14.72 -4.45 -2.63
N ILE A 170 -15.03 -3.80 -1.51
CA ILE A 170 -15.21 -4.47 -0.21
C ILE A 170 -16.36 -5.47 -0.28
N ASN A 171 -17.50 -5.08 -0.87
CA ASN A 171 -18.66 -5.95 -1.03
C ASN A 171 -18.33 -7.17 -1.89
N LEU A 172 -17.64 -6.98 -3.02
CA LEU A 172 -17.24 -8.07 -3.90
C LEU A 172 -16.29 -9.05 -3.19
N VAL A 173 -15.28 -8.53 -2.49
CA VAL A 173 -14.32 -9.33 -1.70
C VAL A 173 -15.06 -10.12 -0.61
N TYR A 174 -16.06 -9.52 0.03
CA TYR A 174 -16.92 -10.21 1.00
C TYR A 174 -17.74 -11.34 0.37
N GLU A 175 -18.41 -11.07 -0.76
CA GLU A 175 -19.24 -12.04 -1.48
C GLU A 175 -18.44 -13.24 -1.99
N LEU A 176 -17.19 -13.01 -2.42
CA LEU A 176 -16.27 -14.07 -2.85
C LEU A 176 -15.74 -14.92 -1.70
N GLY A 177 -15.98 -14.53 -0.44
CA GLY A 177 -15.61 -15.30 0.75
C GLY A 177 -14.16 -15.11 1.18
N TYR A 178 -13.60 -13.91 1.00
CA TYR A 178 -12.26 -13.60 1.50
C TYR A 178 -12.15 -13.66 3.03
N PRO A 179 -10.94 -13.92 3.56
CA PRO A 179 -10.70 -13.95 4.99
C PRO A 179 -11.05 -12.62 5.67
N LEU A 180 -11.51 -12.72 6.92
CA LEU A 180 -11.90 -11.55 7.72
C LEU A 180 -10.77 -10.51 7.85
N THR A 181 -9.51 -10.96 7.87
CA THR A 181 -8.32 -10.08 7.97
C THR A 181 -8.22 -9.14 6.77
N ILE A 182 -8.50 -9.62 5.56
CA ILE A 182 -8.51 -8.79 4.33
C ILE A 182 -9.63 -7.76 4.40
N LEU A 183 -10.83 -8.19 4.80
CA LEU A 183 -12.00 -7.31 4.93
C LEU A 183 -11.78 -6.21 5.97
N GLN A 184 -11.19 -6.57 7.12
CA GLN A 184 -10.86 -5.62 8.19
C GLN A 184 -9.84 -4.59 7.72
N GLU A 185 -8.81 -5.01 7.00
CA GLU A 185 -7.78 -4.11 6.47
C GLU A 185 -8.37 -3.12 5.47
N LEU A 186 -9.11 -3.59 4.46
CA LEU A 186 -9.77 -2.72 3.48
C LEU A 186 -10.77 -1.77 4.14
N SER A 187 -11.52 -2.23 5.14
CA SER A 187 -12.47 -1.41 5.91
C SER A 187 -11.77 -0.38 6.80
N SER A 188 -10.56 -0.64 7.27
CA SER A 188 -9.76 0.34 8.01
C SER A 188 -9.23 1.41 7.05
N ILE A 189 -8.72 0.99 5.91
CA ILE A 189 -8.12 1.88 4.90
C ILE A 189 -9.14 2.84 4.32
N ILE A 190 -10.33 2.37 3.95
CA ILE A 190 -11.37 3.25 3.39
C ILE A 190 -11.73 4.38 4.37
N LYS A 191 -11.70 4.12 5.68
CA LYS A 191 -11.94 5.15 6.71
C LYS A 191 -10.83 6.19 6.73
N ILE A 192 -9.57 5.77 6.62
CA ILE A 192 -8.41 6.66 6.60
C ILE A 192 -8.42 7.52 5.32
N ILE A 193 -8.59 6.89 4.15
CA ILE A 193 -8.54 7.57 2.84
C ILE A 193 -9.63 8.61 2.71
N PHE A 194 -10.87 8.27 3.08
CA PHE A 194 -12.03 9.13 2.87
C PHE A 194 -12.48 9.86 4.14
N ASN A 195 -11.69 9.80 5.22
CA ASN A 195 -11.97 10.41 6.52
C ASN A 195 -13.39 10.11 7.01
N LEU A 196 -13.81 8.85 6.89
CA LEU A 196 -15.10 8.37 7.40
C LEU A 196 -14.95 8.15 8.90
N ASP A 197 -15.84 8.76 9.70
CA ASP A 197 -15.78 8.81 11.18
C ASP A 197 -15.00 7.64 11.82
N MET A 198 -13.83 7.98 12.39
CA MET A 198 -12.95 7.09 13.17
C MET A 198 -13.46 6.90 14.59
#